data_AF-A0A8C2KS31-F1
#
_entry.id   AF-A0A8C2KS31-F1
#
_cell.length_a   1.000
_cell.length_b   1.000
_cell.length_c   1.000
_cell.angle_alpha   90.00
_cell.angle_beta   90.00
_cell.angle_gamma   90.00
#
_symmetry.space_group_name_H-M   'P 1'
#
loop_
_entity.id
_entity.type
_entity.pdbx_description
1 polymer ?
#
loop_
_entity_poly.entity_id
_entity_poly.type
_entity_poly.pdbx_seq_one_letter_code
_entity_poly.pdbx_strand_id
1 'polypeptide(L)'
;MKRPRISLLLCLMFADVTAVDKIEPNKGTSLIGTEGESVTLSCSYESDSEYIYLYWYRQYPNGEPKYLLYEGARSNSAKDSSDPRFQSRTSRILTELIISSVTVSDSALYYCALRVEAQ
;
A
#
# COMPACT_ATOMS: atom_id res chain seq x y z
N MET A 1 15.71 -62.07 18.44
CA MET A 1 15.93 -60.63 18.72
C MET A 1 15.60 -59.82 17.47
N LYS A 2 14.44 -59.14 17.42
CA LYS A 2 14.09 -58.22 16.33
C LYS A 2 14.46 -56.79 16.74
N ARG A 3 15.27 -56.11 15.92
CA ARG A 3 15.75 -54.75 16.18
C ARG A 3 14.58 -53.76 16.02
N PRO A 4 14.46 -52.72 16.89
CA PRO A 4 13.38 -51.77 16.79
C PRO A 4 13.55 -50.89 15.54
N ARG A 5 12.45 -50.53 14.89
CA ARG A 5 12.43 -49.54 13.81
C ARG A 5 12.25 -48.17 14.45
N ILE A 6 13.24 -47.29 14.29
CA ILE A 6 13.12 -45.87 14.64
C ILE A 6 12.44 -45.19 13.45
N SER A 7 11.23 -44.66 13.66
CA SER A 7 10.55 -43.81 12.69
C SER A 7 10.75 -42.36 13.13
N LEU A 8 11.48 -41.58 12.34
CA LEU A 8 11.58 -40.14 12.49
C LEU A 8 10.47 -39.52 11.63
N LEU A 9 9.37 -39.15 12.26
CA LEU A 9 8.35 -38.30 11.62
C LEU A 9 8.81 -36.84 11.74
N LEU A 10 9.31 -36.27 10.64
CA LEU A 10 9.47 -34.82 10.54
C LEU A 10 8.07 -34.24 10.24
N CYS A 11 7.33 -33.93 11.30
CA CYS A 11 6.10 -33.16 11.16
C CYS A 11 6.50 -31.72 10.87
N LEU A 12 6.54 -31.34 9.59
CA LEU A 12 6.45 -29.93 9.23
C LEU A 12 5.03 -29.51 9.61
N MET A 13 4.85 -29.09 10.86
CA MET A 13 3.78 -28.17 11.21
C MET A 13 4.02 -27.00 10.24
N PHE A 14 3.17 -26.85 9.23
CA PHE A 14 3.15 -25.62 8.47
C PHE A 14 3.05 -24.52 9.53
N ALA A 15 4.12 -23.76 9.71
CA ALA A 15 4.03 -22.53 10.46
C ALA A 15 2.89 -21.78 9.77
N ASP A 16 1.83 -21.48 10.49
CA ASP A 16 0.79 -20.58 10.01
C ASP A 16 1.53 -19.37 9.44
N VAL A 17 1.60 -19.28 8.11
CA VAL A 17 1.94 -18.03 7.46
C VAL A 17 0.71 -17.20 7.76
N THR A 18 0.72 -16.49 8.87
CA THR A 18 -0.18 -15.37 9.08
C THR A 18 -0.02 -14.53 7.83
N ALA A 19 -1.07 -14.39 7.02
CA ALA A 19 -1.03 -13.48 5.89
C ALA A 19 -0.71 -12.09 6.47
N VAL A 20 0.53 -11.66 6.31
CA VAL A 20 0.95 -10.34 6.77
C VAL A 20 0.43 -9.35 5.75
N ASP A 21 -0.30 -8.34 6.23
CA ASP A 21 -0.71 -7.24 5.39
C ASP A 21 0.53 -6.60 4.74
N LYS A 22 0.52 -6.49 3.42
CA LYS A 22 1.67 -6.07 2.63
C LYS A 22 1.27 -4.94 1.70
N ILE A 23 2.13 -3.94 1.53
CA ILE A 23 1.94 -2.87 0.54
C ILE A 23 3.28 -2.47 -0.08
N GLU A 24 3.32 -2.39 -1.42
CA GLU A 24 4.54 -2.12 -2.20
C GLU A 24 4.25 -1.24 -3.43
N PRO A 25 5.17 -0.35 -3.82
CA PRO A 25 5.03 0.45 -5.04
C PRO A 25 5.19 -0.40 -6.31
N ASN A 26 4.39 -0.12 -7.34
CA ASN A 26 4.33 -0.92 -8.58
C ASN A 26 5.32 -0.53 -9.67
N LYS A 27 5.77 0.73 -9.69
CA LYS A 27 6.73 1.22 -10.70
C LYS A 27 8.04 1.60 -10.03
N GLY A 28 9.11 1.45 -10.81
CA GLY A 28 10.46 1.88 -10.44
C GLY A 28 10.44 3.25 -9.78
N THR A 29 11.24 3.39 -8.75
CA THR A 29 11.30 4.43 -7.71
C THR A 29 11.30 5.90 -8.16
N SER A 30 11.23 6.18 -9.47
CA SER A 30 11.20 7.53 -10.04
C SER A 30 10.21 7.60 -11.21
N LEU A 31 9.20 8.47 -11.08
CA LEU A 31 8.34 8.91 -12.17
C LEU A 31 8.72 10.36 -12.52
N ILE A 32 8.92 10.63 -13.81
CA ILE A 32 9.14 11.98 -14.33
C ILE A 32 7.82 12.41 -15.00
N GLY A 33 7.29 13.56 -14.58
CA GLY A 33 6.12 14.18 -15.20
C GLY A 33 6.47 15.55 -15.78
N THR A 34 5.69 16.00 -16.76
CA THR A 34 5.80 17.36 -17.31
C THR A 34 4.89 18.29 -16.52
N GLU A 35 5.33 19.52 -16.28
CA GLU A 35 4.51 20.52 -15.60
C GLU A 35 3.16 20.72 -16.31
N GLY A 36 2.09 20.78 -15.52
CA GLY A 36 0.71 20.88 -16.01
C GLY A 36 0.04 19.55 -16.37
N GLU A 37 0.79 18.45 -16.49
CA GLU A 37 0.23 17.12 -16.76
C GLU A 37 -0.33 16.45 -15.48
N SER A 38 -1.04 15.35 -15.68
CA SER A 38 -1.45 14.47 -14.58
C SER A 38 -0.46 13.33 -14.45
N VAL A 39 -0.08 13.01 -13.22
CA VAL A 39 0.74 11.82 -12.91
C VAL A 39 -0.05 10.84 -12.04
N THR A 40 0.22 9.55 -12.20
CA THR A 40 -0.37 8.48 -11.40
C THR A 40 0.72 7.63 -10.76
N LEU A 41 0.77 7.66 -9.44
CA LEU A 41 1.56 6.75 -8.61
C LEU A 41 0.70 5.57 -8.21
N SER A 42 1.28 4.37 -8.05
CA SER A 42 0.49 3.20 -7.65
C SER A 42 1.25 2.25 -6.73
N CYS A 43 0.52 1.69 -5.78
CA CYS A 43 0.97 0.61 -4.91
C CYS A 43 0.03 -0.58 -4.98
N SER A 44 0.59 -1.78 -5.00
CA SER A 44 -0.14 -3.03 -4.77
C SER A 44 -0.18 -3.35 -3.29
N TYR A 45 -1.26 -3.96 -2.85
CA TYR A 45 -1.37 -4.43 -1.48
C TYR A 45 -2.06 -5.80 -1.39
N GLU A 46 -1.71 -6.53 -0.36
CA GLU A 46 -2.26 -7.84 0.00
C GLU A 46 -2.75 -7.76 1.45
N SER A 47 -3.97 -8.23 1.69
CA SER A 47 -4.63 -8.22 3.00
C SER A 47 -5.81 -9.17 2.98
N ASP A 48 -6.13 -9.77 4.13
CA ASP A 48 -7.32 -10.61 4.32
C ASP A 48 -8.56 -9.80 4.76
N SER A 49 -8.40 -8.52 5.12
CA SER A 49 -9.52 -7.69 5.62
C SER A 49 -10.42 -7.17 4.49
N GLU A 50 -11.74 -7.17 4.69
CA GLU A 50 -12.66 -6.50 3.77
C GLU A 50 -12.80 -4.98 4.05
N TYR A 51 -12.29 -4.50 5.18
CA TYR A 51 -12.38 -3.08 5.60
C TYR A 51 -10.97 -2.49 5.72
N ILE A 52 -10.55 -1.81 4.66
CA ILE A 52 -9.18 -1.32 4.49
C ILE A 52 -9.20 0.20 4.31
N TYR A 53 -8.23 0.88 4.91
CA TYR A 53 -7.87 2.27 4.63
C TYR A 53 -6.51 2.32 3.94
N LEU A 54 -6.45 3.04 2.82
CA LEU A 54 -5.23 3.24 2.04
C LEU A 54 -4.87 4.73 2.10
N TYR A 55 -3.72 5.00 2.69
CA TYR A 55 -3.22 6.35 2.95
C TYR A 55 -2.13 6.73 1.98
N TRP A 56 -2.07 8.03 1.65
CA TRP A 56 -0.97 8.63 0.93
C TRP A 56 -0.29 9.72 1.74
N TYR A 57 1.04 9.71 1.72
CA TYR A 57 1.89 10.71 2.36
C TYR A 57 2.89 11.28 1.35
N ARG A 58 3.30 12.52 1.59
CA ARG A 58 4.36 13.20 0.84
C ARG A 58 5.47 13.65 1.75
N GLN A 59 6.71 13.38 1.37
CA GLN A 59 7.91 13.80 2.07
C GLN A 59 8.81 14.59 1.12
N TYR A 60 9.05 15.86 1.47
CA TYR A 60 10.08 16.67 0.84
C TYR A 60 11.48 16.27 1.34
N PRO A 61 12.55 16.56 0.58
CA PRO A 61 13.92 16.31 1.03
C PRO A 61 14.17 16.86 2.43
N ASN A 62 14.74 16.03 3.31
CA ASN A 62 15.02 16.34 4.72
C ASN A 62 13.80 16.67 5.60
N GLY A 63 12.58 16.49 5.10
CA GLY A 63 11.34 16.62 5.87
C GLY A 63 10.87 15.28 6.45
N GLU A 64 9.78 15.33 7.20
CA GLU A 64 9.02 14.14 7.61
C GLU A 64 7.87 13.85 6.62
N PRO A 65 7.38 12.60 6.54
CA PRO A 65 6.17 12.30 5.78
C PRO A 65 4.95 13.07 6.30
N LYS A 66 4.28 13.80 5.40
CA LYS A 66 3.06 14.54 5.70
C LYS A 66 1.86 13.88 5.03
N TYR A 67 0.78 13.74 5.78
CA TYR A 67 -0.47 13.18 5.29
C TYR A 67 -1.03 14.00 4.11
N LEU A 68 -1.52 13.32 3.08
CA LEU A 68 -2.22 13.93 1.94
C LEU A 68 -3.72 13.61 1.97
N LEU A 69 -4.03 12.32 1.94
CA LEU A 69 -5.39 11.79 1.81
C LEU A 69 -5.47 10.31 2.22
N TYR A 70 -6.69 9.81 2.38
CA TYR A 70 -6.97 8.37 2.38
C TYR A 70 -8.23 8.04 1.58
N GLU A 71 -8.28 6.82 1.08
CA GLU A 71 -9.46 6.24 0.46
C GLU A 71 -9.67 4.82 0.99
N GLY A 72 -10.93 4.48 1.29
CA GLY A 72 -11.37 3.15 1.64
C GLY A 72 -11.22 2.20 0.46
N ALA A 73 -11.05 0.92 0.78
CA ALA A 73 -10.99 -0.14 -0.21
C ALA A 73 -11.95 -1.27 0.14
N ARG A 74 -12.30 -2.07 -0.88
CA ARG A 74 -13.18 -3.24 -0.79
C ARG A 74 -14.56 -2.85 -0.25
N SER A 75 -14.89 -3.20 0.98
CA SER A 75 -16.19 -2.89 1.60
C SER A 75 -16.21 -1.54 2.31
N ASN A 76 -15.06 -0.85 2.41
CA ASN A 76 -14.95 0.49 3.00
C ASN A 76 -15.08 1.58 1.92
N SER A 77 -15.98 2.55 2.15
CA SER A 77 -16.24 3.71 1.30
C SER A 77 -15.83 5.05 1.92
N ALA A 78 -15.16 5.03 3.07
CA ALA A 78 -14.64 6.22 3.72
C ALA A 78 -13.59 6.91 2.84
N LYS A 79 -13.54 8.24 2.85
CA LYS A 79 -12.53 9.02 2.13
C LYS A 79 -12.27 10.35 2.81
N ASP A 80 -11.07 10.85 2.65
CA ASP A 80 -10.68 12.19 3.07
C ASP A 80 -9.62 12.73 2.12
N SER A 81 -9.79 13.97 1.66
CA SER A 81 -8.80 14.71 0.90
C SER A 81 -9.02 16.20 1.11
N SER A 82 -7.93 16.93 1.34
CA SER A 82 -7.94 18.37 1.60
C SER A 82 -7.61 19.22 0.36
N ASP A 83 -6.90 18.65 -0.61
CA ASP A 83 -6.50 19.33 -1.85
C ASP A 83 -7.11 18.59 -3.06
N PRO A 84 -8.00 19.24 -3.84
CA PRO A 84 -8.68 18.62 -4.97
C PRO A 84 -7.74 18.16 -6.09
N ARG A 85 -6.49 18.65 -6.11
CA ARG A 85 -5.47 18.17 -7.06
C ARG A 85 -5.02 16.75 -6.76
N PHE A 86 -5.18 16.28 -5.52
CA PHE A 86 -4.80 14.94 -5.08
C PHE A 86 -6.04 14.08 -4.92
N GLN A 87 -6.10 13.01 -5.71
CA GLN A 87 -7.20 12.05 -5.71
C GLN A 87 -6.65 10.64 -5.57
N SER A 88 -7.39 9.77 -4.88
CA SER A 88 -7.05 8.36 -4.77
C SER A 88 -8.07 7.51 -5.50
N ARG A 89 -7.59 6.46 -6.18
CA ARG A 89 -8.44 5.40 -6.73
C ARG A 89 -8.00 4.07 -6.15
N THR A 90 -8.96 3.32 -5.61
CA THR A 90 -8.70 2.02 -4.99
C THR A 90 -9.35 0.90 -5.79
N SER A 91 -8.72 -0.28 -5.75
CA SER A 91 -9.31 -1.54 -6.20
C SER A 91 -9.10 -2.59 -5.10
N ARG A 92 -9.43 -3.87 -5.35
CA ARG A 92 -9.24 -4.93 -4.34
C ARG A 92 -7.76 -5.17 -3.94
N ILE A 93 -6.82 -4.77 -4.80
CA ILE A 93 -5.39 -5.07 -4.67
C ILE A 93 -4.47 -3.86 -4.95
N LEU A 94 -5.03 -2.69 -5.28
CA LEU A 94 -4.26 -1.51 -5.69
C LEU A 94 -4.79 -0.24 -5.04
N THR A 95 -3.89 0.68 -4.76
CA THR A 95 -4.18 2.11 -4.56
C THR A 95 -3.38 2.93 -5.55
N GLU A 96 -4.01 3.94 -6.13
CA GLU A 96 -3.40 4.88 -7.05
C GLU A 96 -3.57 6.30 -6.51
N LEU A 97 -2.49 7.08 -6.48
CA LEU A 97 -2.54 8.52 -6.25
C LEU A 97 -2.44 9.23 -7.58
N ILE A 98 -3.46 10.02 -7.90
CA ILE A 98 -3.54 10.85 -9.09
C ILE A 98 -3.29 12.28 -8.63
N ILE A 99 -2.26 12.91 -9.19
CA ILE A 99 -1.93 14.32 -8.96
C ILE A 99 -2.18 15.05 -10.27
N SER A 100 -3.20 15.90 -10.30
CA SER A 100 -3.55 16.69 -11.48
C SER A 100 -2.75 17.99 -11.53
N SER A 101 -2.30 18.38 -12.73
CA SER A 101 -1.58 19.63 -12.97
C SER A 101 -0.36 19.76 -12.06
N VAL A 102 0.57 18.82 -12.22
CA VAL A 102 1.80 18.78 -11.40
C VAL A 102 2.66 20.01 -11.66
N THR A 103 3.33 20.47 -10.60
CA THR A 103 4.31 21.54 -10.64
C THR A 103 5.66 21.04 -10.14
N VAL A 104 6.72 21.83 -10.33
CA VAL A 104 8.05 21.50 -9.76
C VAL A 104 7.98 21.31 -8.25
N SER A 105 7.09 22.03 -7.55
CA SER A 105 6.88 21.93 -6.10
C SER A 105 6.21 20.62 -5.65
N ASP A 106 5.69 19.82 -6.57
CA ASP A 106 5.15 18.50 -6.28
C ASP A 106 6.24 17.40 -6.35
N SER A 107 7.48 17.75 -6.70
CA SER A 107 8.64 16.85 -6.68
C SER A 107 9.00 16.46 -5.25
N ALA A 108 8.68 15.22 -4.88
CA ALA A 108 8.83 14.70 -3.53
C ALA A 108 8.84 13.17 -3.53
N LEU A 109 9.13 12.57 -2.38
CA LEU A 109 8.90 11.15 -2.16
C LEU A 109 7.45 10.94 -1.70
N TYR A 110 6.78 9.96 -2.29
CA TYR A 110 5.40 9.63 -1.97
C TYR A 110 5.33 8.23 -1.39
N TYR A 111 4.63 8.10 -0.26
CA TYR A 111 4.45 6.84 0.45
C TYR A 111 2.98 6.44 0.44
N CYS A 112 2.76 5.15 0.26
CA CYS A 112 1.48 4.50 0.48
C CYS A 112 1.55 3.69 1.77
N ALA A 113 0.46 3.68 2.54
CA ALA A 113 0.34 2.85 3.73
C ALA A 113 -1.03 2.20 3.78
N LEU A 114 -1.09 1.01 4.36
CA LEU A 114 -2.30 0.24 4.56
C LEU A 114 -2.60 0.10 6.05
N ARG A 115 -3.87 0.27 6.41
CA ARG A 115 -4.41 -0.08 7.72
C ARG A 115 -5.67 -0.90 7.54
N VAL A 116 -5.74 -2.02 8.24
CA VAL A 116 -6.98 -2.80 8.38
C VAL A 116 -7.72 -2.37 9.64
N GLU A 117 -9.05 -2.30 9.59
CA GLU A 117 -9.85 -2.27 10.82
C GLU A 117 -9.83 -3.67 11.45
N ALA A 118 -9.52 -3.74 12.74
CA ALA A 118 -9.73 -4.97 13.51
C ALA A 118 -11.25 -5.16 13.68
N GLN A 119 -11.74 -6.34 13.29
CA GLN A 119 -13.10 -6.77 13.58
C GLN A 119 -13.28 -7.10 15.06
#